data_AF-A0A2G2FXV1-F1
#
_entry.id   AF-A0A2G2FXV1-F1
#
_cell.length_a   1.000
_cell.length_b   1.000
_cell.length_c   1.000
_cell.angle_alpha   90.00
_cell.angle_beta   90.00
_cell.angle_gamma   90.00
#
_symmetry.space_group_name_H-M   'P 1'
#
loop_
_entity.id
_entity.type
_entity.pdbx_description
1 polymer ?
#
loop_
_entity_poly.entity_id
_entity_poly.type
_entity_poly.pdbx_seq_one_letter_code
_entity_poly.pdbx_strand_id
1 'polypeptide(L)'
;MLFDNEAKTSDIELNTLIEEAKERFINPKDKQIALEKIWDAFERIKTYFSAEGLKKNHSASKLVEIISDNFDKDFMNDEFKKLTNIGNSYRIRHHEVDKIELTPEHTNYFFFRMLTLIDLCLIFLNTKEVEETNVFAMI
;
A
#
# COMPACT_ATOMS: atom_id res chain seq x y z
N MET A 1 -6.14 -8.02 -14.23
CA MET A 1 -6.95 -7.14 -13.35
C MET A 1 -6.17 -6.92 -12.06
N LEU A 2 -6.47 -5.90 -11.22
CA LEU A 2 -5.73 -5.60 -9.98
C LEU A 2 -5.54 -6.81 -9.03
N PHE A 3 -6.45 -7.80 -9.09
CA PHE A 3 -6.38 -9.02 -8.29
C PHE A 3 -5.42 -10.07 -8.86
N ASP A 4 -5.05 -9.96 -10.14
CA ASP A 4 -4.15 -10.90 -10.81
C ASP A 4 -2.67 -10.49 -10.67
N ASN A 5 -2.41 -9.24 -10.25
CA ASN A 5 -1.06 -8.74 -10.03
C ASN A 5 -0.52 -9.35 -8.74
N GLU A 6 0.55 -10.14 -8.79
CA GLU A 6 1.14 -10.74 -7.59
C GLU A 6 2.00 -9.72 -6.83
N ALA A 7 1.83 -9.64 -5.51
CA ALA A 7 2.74 -8.89 -4.66
C ALA A 7 4.08 -9.61 -4.54
N LYS A 8 5.09 -9.08 -5.23
CA LYS A 8 6.47 -9.56 -5.18
C LYS A 8 7.38 -8.39 -4.84
N THR A 9 7.95 -8.45 -3.64
CA THR A 9 8.96 -7.53 -3.12
C THR A 9 9.90 -8.29 -2.20
N SER A 10 10.99 -7.67 -1.79
CA SER A 10 11.87 -8.19 -0.74
C SER A 10 11.19 -8.29 0.65
N ASP A 11 10.07 -7.60 0.86
CA ASP A 11 9.29 -7.61 2.10
C ASP A 11 8.18 -8.68 2.07
N ILE A 12 8.50 -9.87 2.59
CA ILE A 12 7.60 -11.04 2.60
C ILE A 12 6.29 -10.75 3.36
N GLU A 13 6.36 -9.95 4.42
CA GLU A 13 5.18 -9.63 5.23
C GLU A 13 4.27 -8.66 4.50
N LEU A 14 4.82 -7.68 3.77
CA LEU A 14 4.05 -6.83 2.87
C LEU A 14 3.32 -7.66 1.81
N ASN A 15 4.02 -8.60 1.17
CA ASN A 15 3.43 -9.47 0.16
C ASN A 15 2.27 -10.30 0.75
N THR A 16 2.49 -10.89 1.92
CA THR A 16 1.46 -11.67 2.64
C THR A 16 0.23 -10.82 2.95
N LEU A 17 0.41 -9.60 3.46
CA LEU A 17 -0.72 -8.71 3.79
C LEU A 17 -1.56 -8.36 2.54
N ILE A 18 -0.91 -8.14 1.40
CA ILE A 18 -1.60 -7.79 0.15
C ILE A 18 -2.38 -8.98 -0.40
N GLU A 19 -1.79 -10.17 -0.43
CA GLU A 19 -2.46 -11.37 -0.94
C GLU A 19 -3.61 -11.81 -0.03
N GLU A 20 -3.42 -11.80 1.30
CA GLU A 20 -4.51 -12.05 2.24
C GLU A 20 -5.65 -11.05 2.07
N ALA A 21 -5.33 -9.76 1.85
CA ALA A 21 -6.33 -8.73 1.63
C ALA A 21 -7.17 -9.02 0.37
N LYS A 22 -6.54 -9.40 -0.74
CA LYS A 22 -7.23 -9.79 -1.99
C LYS A 22 -8.11 -11.02 -1.78
N GLU A 23 -7.57 -12.10 -1.23
CA GLU A 23 -8.31 -13.34 -0.98
C GLU A 23 -9.56 -13.11 -0.13
N ARG A 24 -9.41 -12.35 0.96
CA ARG A 24 -10.51 -12.01 1.88
C ARG A 24 -11.57 -11.14 1.21
N PHE A 25 -11.18 -10.22 0.32
CA PHE A 25 -12.11 -9.29 -0.30
C PHE A 25 -13.15 -9.98 -1.20
N ILE A 26 -12.79 -11.13 -1.78
CA ILE A 26 -13.68 -11.94 -2.62
C ILE A 26 -14.88 -12.47 -1.81
N ASN A 27 -14.69 -12.76 -0.53
CA ASN A 27 -15.74 -13.21 0.37
C ASN A 27 -16.49 -12.00 0.97
N PRO A 28 -17.79 -11.80 0.69
CA PRO A 28 -18.55 -10.66 1.22
C PRO A 28 -18.55 -10.55 2.76
N LYS A 29 -18.40 -11.69 3.47
CA LYS A 29 -18.36 -11.72 4.94
C LYS A 29 -17.03 -11.27 5.52
N ASP A 30 -15.97 -11.26 4.70
CA ASP A 30 -14.60 -10.98 5.15
C ASP A 30 -14.11 -9.59 4.71
N LYS A 31 -14.97 -8.75 4.12
CA LYS A 31 -14.58 -7.42 3.61
C LYS A 31 -13.99 -6.49 4.66
N GLN A 32 -14.44 -6.57 5.92
CA GLN A 32 -13.82 -5.80 6.99
C GLN A 32 -12.39 -6.28 7.28
N ILE A 33 -12.17 -7.60 7.28
CA ILE A 33 -10.85 -8.21 7.47
C ILE A 33 -9.94 -7.84 6.28
N ALA A 34 -10.47 -7.91 5.06
CA ALA A 34 -9.76 -7.47 3.86
C ALA A 34 -9.34 -6.00 3.95
N LEU A 35 -10.23 -5.14 4.46
CA LEU A 35 -9.95 -3.73 4.67
C LEU A 35 -8.85 -3.50 5.72
N GLU A 36 -8.87 -4.24 6.82
CA GLU A 36 -7.83 -4.21 7.84
C GLU A 36 -6.47 -4.61 7.26
N LYS A 37 -6.43 -5.70 6.50
CA LYS A 37 -5.19 -6.21 5.88
C LYS A 37 -4.59 -5.27 4.85
N ILE A 38 -5.41 -4.69 3.97
CA ILE A 38 -4.90 -3.73 2.98
C ILE A 38 -4.44 -2.43 3.64
N TRP A 39 -5.06 -2.03 4.75
CA TRP A 39 -4.61 -0.89 5.54
C TRP A 39 -3.26 -1.16 6.22
N ASP A 40 -3.08 -2.34 6.81
CA ASP A 40 -1.78 -2.73 7.38
C ASP A 40 -0.70 -2.81 6.28
N ALA A 41 -1.03 -3.30 5.08
CA ALA A 41 -0.15 -3.25 3.92
C ALA A 41 0.21 -1.80 3.52
N PHE A 42 -0.76 -0.89 3.51
CA PHE A 42 -0.55 0.53 3.23
C PHE A 42 0.33 1.20 4.30
N GLU A 43 0.15 0.90 5.58
CA GLU A 43 1.04 1.40 6.63
C GLU A 43 2.46 0.84 6.48
N ARG A 44 2.59 -0.43 6.10
CA ARG A 44 3.87 -1.12 5.94
C ARG A 44 4.66 -0.61 4.74
N ILE A 45 4.02 -0.41 3.59
CA ILE A 45 4.72 0.07 2.38
C ILE A 45 5.31 1.46 2.57
N LYS A 46 4.69 2.32 3.41
CA LYS A 46 5.28 3.62 3.79
C LYS A 46 6.61 3.49 4.53
N THR A 47 6.87 2.33 5.13
CA THR A 47 8.13 1.99 5.82
C THR A 47 9.00 1.01 5.03
N TYR A 48 8.76 0.79 3.73
CA TYR A 48 9.49 -0.17 2.90
C TYR A 48 11.03 0.01 2.98
N PHE A 49 11.50 1.25 3.06
CA PHE A 49 12.93 1.56 3.11
C PHE A 49 13.49 1.69 4.53
N SER A 50 12.74 1.28 5.56
CA SER A 50 13.25 1.33 6.94
C SER A 50 14.39 0.34 7.19
N ALA A 51 14.50 -0.74 6.42
CA ALA A 51 15.65 -1.66 6.45
C ALA A 51 16.96 -0.98 6.01
N GLU A 52 16.89 0.09 5.21
CA GLU A 52 18.05 0.92 4.83
C GLU A 52 18.43 1.95 5.92
N GLY A 53 17.78 1.93 7.08
CA GLY A 53 17.99 2.90 8.16
C GLY A 53 17.18 4.19 8.02
N LEU A 54 16.25 4.28 7.06
CA LEU A 54 15.40 5.46 6.91
C LEU A 54 14.27 5.49 7.95
N LYS A 55 14.08 6.66 8.57
CA LYS A 55 12.91 6.95 9.41
C LYS A 55 11.62 6.93 8.56
N LYS A 56 10.48 6.60 9.17
CA LYS A 56 9.16 6.48 8.48
C LYS A 56 8.84 7.61 7.51
N ASN A 57 9.06 8.86 7.90
CA ASN A 57 8.80 10.03 7.05
C ASN A 57 9.74 10.11 5.83
N HIS A 58 11.00 9.71 5.97
CA HIS A 58 11.97 9.69 4.88
C HIS A 58 11.73 8.50 3.96
N SER A 59 11.40 7.32 4.51
CA SER A 59 10.98 6.15 3.74
C SER A 59 9.76 6.46 2.86
N ALA A 60 8.72 7.06 3.44
CA ALA A 60 7.53 7.44 2.67
C ALA A 60 7.85 8.50 1.60
N SER A 61 8.70 9.47 1.91
CA SER A 61 9.14 10.48 0.92
C SER A 61 9.92 9.87 -0.23
N LYS A 62 10.81 8.90 0.05
CA LYS A 62 11.57 8.15 -0.98
C LYS A 62 10.62 7.34 -1.86
N LEU A 63 9.62 6.67 -1.27
CA LEU A 63 8.62 5.93 -2.03
C LEU A 63 7.81 6.85 -2.96
N VAL A 64 7.33 7.99 -2.44
CA VAL A 64 6.62 9.00 -3.24
C VAL A 64 7.49 9.50 -4.39
N GLU A 65 8.78 9.75 -4.15
CA GLU A 65 9.70 10.16 -5.20
C GLU A 65 9.86 9.10 -6.30
N ILE A 66 9.94 7.82 -5.92
CA ILE A 66 10.05 6.70 -6.86
C ILE A 66 8.82 6.58 -7.75
N ILE A 67 7.62 6.61 -7.17
CA ILE A 67 6.36 6.45 -7.95
C ILE A 67 5.96 7.70 -8.73
N SER A 68 6.62 8.83 -8.46
CA SER A 68 6.37 10.10 -9.15
C SER A 68 7.35 10.33 -10.29
N ASP A 69 8.11 9.31 -10.71
CA ASP A 69 8.95 9.43 -11.89
C ASP A 69 8.08 9.73 -13.12
N ASN A 70 8.36 10.86 -13.77
CA ASN A 70 7.55 11.44 -14.84
C ASN A 70 6.07 11.72 -14.47
N PHE A 71 5.77 11.92 -13.19
CA PHE A 71 4.42 12.23 -12.69
C PHE A 71 4.45 13.34 -11.60
N ASP A 72 3.29 13.89 -11.25
CA ASP A 72 3.14 14.91 -10.22
C ASP A 72 3.41 14.35 -8.81
N LYS A 73 4.54 14.78 -8.22
CA LYS A 73 4.96 14.40 -6.87
C LYS A 73 4.04 14.92 -5.77
N ASP A 74 3.50 16.14 -5.92
CA ASP A 74 2.62 16.73 -4.92
C ASP A 74 1.27 16.01 -4.91
N PHE A 75 0.76 15.64 -6.08
CA PHE A 75 -0.43 14.78 -6.21
C PHE A 75 -0.25 13.46 -5.43
N MET A 76 0.86 12.76 -5.67
CA MET A 76 1.11 11.47 -5.00
C MET A 76 1.30 11.64 -3.50
N ASN A 77 2.01 12.68 -3.07
CA ASN A 77 2.18 13.00 -1.65
C ASN A 77 0.83 13.27 -0.97
N ASP A 78 -0.04 14.05 -1.60
CA ASP A 78 -1.36 14.37 -1.07
C ASP A 78 -2.29 13.15 -1.05
N GLU A 79 -2.16 12.23 -2.00
CA GLU A 79 -2.87 10.95 -1.97
C GLU A 79 -2.48 10.11 -0.75
N PHE A 80 -1.18 9.94 -0.48
CA PHE A 80 -0.68 9.25 0.72
C PHE A 80 -1.17 9.90 2.02
N LYS A 81 -1.12 11.23 2.10
CA LYS A 81 -1.65 11.98 3.26
C LYS A 81 -3.15 11.76 3.41
N LYS A 82 -3.90 11.83 2.32
CA LYS A 82 -5.36 11.70 2.34
C LYS A 82 -5.77 10.31 2.81
N LEU A 83 -5.15 9.25 2.29
CA LEU A 83 -5.40 7.88 2.72
C LEU A 83 -5.03 7.66 4.18
N THR A 84 -3.89 8.21 4.62
CA THR A 84 -3.48 8.16 6.03
C THR A 84 -4.52 8.82 6.95
N ASN A 85 -5.03 9.99 6.56
CA ASN A 85 -6.05 10.69 7.33
C ASN A 85 -7.38 9.92 7.37
N ILE A 86 -7.77 9.30 6.27
CA ILE A 86 -8.97 8.44 6.22
C ILE A 86 -8.80 7.25 7.16
N GLY A 87 -7.73 6.46 7.04
CA GLY A 87 -7.55 5.27 7.87
C GLY A 87 -7.41 5.57 9.37
N ASN A 88 -6.95 6.76 9.74
CA ASN A 88 -6.92 7.21 11.14
C ASN A 88 -8.27 7.74 11.66
N SER A 89 -9.23 8.06 10.79
CA SER A 89 -10.51 8.67 11.16
C SER A 89 -11.67 7.69 11.19
N TYR A 90 -11.60 6.62 10.39
CA TYR A 90 -12.65 5.62 10.26
C TYR A 90 -12.31 4.33 11.00
N ARG A 91 -13.34 3.54 11.33
CA ARG A 91 -13.22 2.25 12.01
C ARG A 91 -12.70 1.21 11.02
N ILE A 92 -11.39 1.17 10.86
CA ILE A 92 -10.72 0.16 10.02
C ILE A 92 -10.56 -1.12 10.81
N ARG A 93 -10.18 -1.03 12.08
CA ARG A 93 -10.13 -2.20 12.96
C ARG A 93 -11.45 -2.36 13.68
N HIS A 94 -11.91 -3.61 13.78
CA HIS A 94 -13.22 -3.88 14.38
C HIS A 94 -13.31 -3.45 15.86
N HIS A 95 -12.21 -3.26 16.58
CA HIS A 95 -12.24 -2.85 17.99
C HIS A 95 -12.16 -1.32 18.20
N GLU A 96 -12.01 -0.51 17.15
CA GLU A 96 -11.93 0.95 17.23
C GLU A 96 -13.35 1.57 17.39
N VAL A 97 -13.93 1.44 18.58
CA VAL A 97 -15.32 1.86 18.89
C VAL A 97 -15.56 3.38 18.91
N ASP A 98 -14.48 4.17 18.93
CA ASP A 98 -14.49 5.64 18.91
C ASP A 98 -14.46 6.24 17.49
N LYS A 99 -14.36 5.39 16.45
CA LYS A 99 -14.20 5.80 15.05
C LYS A 99 -15.50 5.74 14.25
N ILE A 100 -15.52 6.47 13.15
CA ILE A 100 -16.67 6.53 12.23
C ILE A 100 -16.76 5.22 11.44
N GLU A 101 -17.92 4.58 11.41
CA GLU A 101 -18.13 3.38 10.62
C GLU A 101 -18.22 3.68 9.12
N LEU A 102 -17.66 2.79 8.30
CA LEU A 102 -17.79 2.83 6.85
C LEU A 102 -19.02 2.03 6.41
N THR A 103 -19.75 2.53 5.42
CA THR A 103 -20.76 1.73 4.73
C THR A 103 -20.09 0.67 3.86
N PRO A 104 -20.78 -0.42 3.47
CA PRO A 104 -20.22 -1.44 2.59
C PRO A 104 -19.66 -0.90 1.26
N GLU A 105 -20.28 0.12 0.70
CA GLU A 105 -19.84 0.79 -0.53
C GLU A 105 -18.53 1.56 -0.30
N HIS A 106 -18.44 2.30 0.80
CA HIS A 106 -17.24 3.05 1.17
C HIS A 106 -16.09 2.13 1.56
N THR A 107 -16.37 0.97 2.19
CA THR A 107 -15.38 -0.09 2.42
C THR A 107 -14.78 -0.58 1.11
N ASN A 108 -15.60 -0.85 0.09
CA ASN A 108 -15.08 -1.25 -1.23
C ASN A 108 -14.25 -0.13 -1.85
N TYR A 109 -14.77 1.10 -1.86
CA TYR A 109 -14.05 2.25 -2.41
C TYR A 109 -12.68 2.42 -1.75
N PHE A 110 -12.62 2.40 -0.42
CA PHE A 110 -11.38 2.62 0.31
C PHE A 110 -10.39 1.46 0.12
N PHE A 111 -10.88 0.22 0.10
CA PHE A 111 -10.08 -0.95 -0.23
C PHE A 111 -9.42 -0.81 -1.61
N PHE A 112 -10.19 -0.55 -2.67
CA PHE A 112 -9.66 -0.44 -4.02
C PHE A 112 -8.75 0.77 -4.21
N ARG A 113 -9.04 1.88 -3.53
CA ARG A 113 -8.19 3.07 -3.55
C ARG A 113 -6.80 2.78 -2.97
N MET A 114 -6.72 2.07 -1.85
CA MET A 114 -5.44 1.64 -1.27
C MET A 114 -4.77 0.58 -2.15
N LEU A 115 -5.50 -0.43 -2.62
CA LEU A 115 -4.95 -1.49 -3.45
C LEU A 115 -4.33 -0.93 -4.74
N THR A 116 -5.00 0.01 -5.40
CA THR A 116 -4.49 0.64 -6.63
C THR A 116 -3.22 1.44 -6.39
N LEU A 117 -3.14 2.18 -5.27
CA LEU A 117 -1.93 2.91 -4.91
C LEU A 117 -0.77 1.97 -4.55
N ILE A 118 -1.04 0.91 -3.79
CA ILE A 118 -0.06 -0.12 -3.46
C ILE A 118 0.45 -0.79 -4.73
N ASP A 119 -0.43 -1.17 -5.65
CA ASP A 119 -0.05 -1.77 -6.94
C ASP A 119 0.87 -0.86 -7.75
N LEU A 120 0.56 0.45 -7.83
CA LEU A 120 1.46 1.43 -8.42
C LEU A 120 2.84 1.43 -7.75
N CYS A 121 2.89 1.41 -6.42
CA CYS A 121 4.16 1.34 -5.68
C CYS A 121 4.96 0.09 -6.04
N LEU A 122 4.31 -1.09 -6.08
CA LEU A 122 4.96 -2.35 -6.43
C LEU A 122 5.57 -2.33 -7.83
N ILE A 123 4.87 -1.76 -8.82
CA ILE A 123 5.35 -1.65 -10.20
C ILE A 123 6.68 -0.87 -10.25
N PHE A 124 6.74 0.29 -9.59
CA PHE A 124 7.94 1.13 -9.61
C PHE A 124 9.08 0.57 -8.77
N LEU A 125 8.77 -0.05 -7.62
CA LEU A 125 9.77 -0.74 -6.80
C LEU A 125 10.43 -1.88 -7.57
N ASN A 126 9.64 -2.72 -8.23
CA ASN A 126 10.15 -3.83 -9.04
C ASN A 126 10.95 -3.35 -10.25
N THR A 127 10.53 -2.25 -10.88
CA THR A 127 11.28 -1.64 -11.98
C THR A 127 12.66 -1.17 -11.52
N LYS A 128 12.74 -0.50 -10.36
CA LYS A 128 14.01 -0.06 -9.76
C LYS A 128 14.92 -1.23 -9.38
N GLU A 129 14.39 -2.29 -8.76
CA GLU A 129 15.16 -3.48 -8.39
C GLU A 129 15.77 -4.18 -9.63
N VAL A 130 15.04 -4.22 -10.75
CA VAL A 130 15.54 -4.75 -12.03
C VAL A 130 16.62 -3.85 -12.63
N GLU A 131 16.44 -2.53 -12.62
CA GLU A 131 17.45 -1.57 -13.09
C GLU A 131 18.77 -1.69 -12.32
N GLU A 132 18.70 -1.74 -10.99
CA GLU A 132 19.88 -1.92 -10.12
C GLU A 132 20.60 -3.25 -10.43
N THR A 133 19.84 -4.34 -10.55
CA THR A 133 20.40 -5.67 -10.89
C THR A 133 21.11 -5.67 -12.25
N ASN A 134 20.52 -5.03 -13.27
CA ASN A 134 21.10 -4.94 -14.60
C ASN A 134 22.40 -4.13 -14.62
N VAL A 135 22.48 -3.05 -13.83
CA VAL A 135 23.71 -2.26 -13.68
C VAL A 135 24.82 -3.12 -13.09
N PHE A 136 24.55 -3.87 -12.01
CA PHE A 136 25.56 -4.76 -11.39
C PHE A 136 25.98 -5.93 -12.30
N ALA A 137 25.10 -6.42 -13.16
CA ALA A 137 25.43 -7.49 -14.11
C ALA A 137 26.36 -7.03 -15.26
N MET A 138 26.51 -5.71 -15.46
CA MET A 138 27.36 -5.12 -16.50
C MET A 138 28.77 -4.72 -16.02
N ILE A 139 29.06 -4.86 -14.73
CA ILE A 139 30.36 -4.53 -14.10
C ILE A 139 31.15 -5.80 -13.82
#